data_AF-A0A6N7YIY4-F1
#
_entry.id   AF-A0A6N7YIY4-F1
#
_cell.length_a   1.000
_cell.length_b   1.000
_cell.length_c   1.000
_cell.angle_alpha   90.00
_cell.angle_beta   90.00
_cell.angle_gamma   90.00
#
_symmetry.space_group_name_H-M   'P 1'
#
loop_
_entity.id
_entity.type
_entity.pdbx_description
1 polymer ?
#
loop_
_entity_poly.entity_id
_entity_poly.type
_entity_poly.pdbx_seq_one_letter_code
_entity_poly.pdbx_strand_id
1 'polypeptide(L)' 'MPSSLPAVTCLDCGFTWNSAAMADGLRLLGTCARCGTGTLAFRDAPPSAPAPQARATADHDGAPHLVLGVPRR' A
#
# COMPACT_ATOMS: atom_id res chain seq x y z
N MET A 1 24.54 -5.71 -17.28
CA MET A 1 23.06 -5.61 -17.32
C MET A 1 22.60 -5.58 -15.88
N PRO A 2 21.87 -4.56 -15.40
CA PRO A 2 21.35 -4.58 -14.04
C PRO A 2 20.31 -5.70 -13.97
N SER A 3 20.67 -6.80 -13.33
CA SER A 3 19.74 -7.87 -12.98
C SER A 3 18.78 -7.29 -11.94
N SER A 4 17.58 -6.87 -12.37
CA SER A 4 16.52 -6.45 -11.46
C SER A 4 16.14 -7.62 -10.57
N LEU A 5 16.72 -7.67 -9.37
CA LEU A 5 16.39 -8.65 -8.35
C LEU A 5 14.95 -8.42 -7.89
N PRO A 6 14.17 -9.48 -7.67
CA PRO A 6 12.79 -9.35 -7.22
C PRO A 6 12.73 -8.68 -5.84
N ALA A 7 11.70 -7.86 -5.63
CA ALA A 7 11.42 -7.18 -4.36
C ALA A 7 10.85 -8.15 -3.32
N VAL A 8 10.01 -9.09 -3.74
CA VAL A 8 9.47 -10.18 -2.90
C VAL A 8 9.49 -11.48 -3.65
N THR A 9 9.78 -12.57 -2.94
CA THR A 9 9.65 -13.93 -3.45
C THR A 9 8.84 -14.78 -2.48
N CYS A 10 7.85 -15.51 -2.98
CA CYS A 10 7.15 -16.54 -2.21
C CYS A 10 8.01 -17.80 -2.17
N LEU A 11 8.31 -18.30 -0.97
CA LEU A 11 9.14 -19.49 -0.78
C LEU A 11 8.40 -20.79 -1.12
N ASP A 12 7.07 -20.78 -1.08
CA ASP A 12 6.26 -21.98 -1.32
C ASP A 12 5.89 -22.18 -2.79
N CYS A 13 5.42 -21.12 -3.46
CA CYS A 13 4.99 -21.19 -4.86
C CYS A 13 6.01 -20.62 -5.85
N GLY A 14 7.13 -20.08 -5.36
CA GLY A 14 8.20 -19.51 -6.19
C GLY A 14 7.83 -18.21 -6.93
N PHE A 15 6.64 -17.64 -6.66
CA PHE A 15 6.21 -16.44 -7.36
C PHE A 15 6.97 -15.20 -6.88
N THR A 16 7.38 -14.36 -7.82
CA THR A 16 8.21 -13.17 -7.56
C THR A 16 7.48 -11.88 -7.92
N TRP A 17 7.60 -10.87 -7.07
CA TRP A 17 7.13 -9.52 -7.32
C TRP A 17 8.31 -8.57 -7.44
N ASN A 18 8.27 -7.72 -8.46
CA ASN A 18 9.39 -6.84 -8.80
C ASN A 18 9.21 -5.39 -8.31
N SER A 19 7.99 -4.99 -7.95
CA SER A 19 7.70 -3.61 -7.55
C SER A 19 7.66 -3.43 -6.03
N ALA A 20 8.18 -2.30 -5.56
CA ALA A 20 8.13 -1.91 -4.14
C ALA A 20 6.68 -1.77 -3.65
N ALA A 21 5.79 -1.20 -4.47
CA ALA A 21 4.37 -1.07 -4.12
C ALA A 21 3.69 -2.44 -3.91
N MET A 22 4.04 -3.47 -4.70
CA MET A 22 3.55 -4.83 -4.46
C MET A 22 4.14 -5.42 -3.18
N ALA A 23 5.42 -5.17 -2.89
CA ALA A 23 6.04 -5.60 -1.64
C ALA A 23 5.32 -4.99 -0.42
N ASP A 24 4.98 -3.70 -0.45
CA ASP A 24 4.23 -3.08 0.65
C ASP A 24 2.81 -3.62 0.77
N GLY A 25 2.10 -3.84 -0.35
CA GLY A 25 0.80 -4.51 -0.33
C GLY A 25 0.86 -5.91 0.29
N LEU A 26 1.92 -6.67 0.00
CA LEU A 26 2.14 -7.99 0.57
C LEU A 26 2.55 -7.96 2.05
N ARG A 27 3.24 -6.91 2.50
CA ARG A 27 3.51 -6.68 3.94
C ARG A 27 2.21 -6.44 4.71
N LEU A 28 1.26 -5.72 4.12
CA LEU A 28 -0.07 -5.50 4.70
C LEU A 28 -0.91 -6.78 4.75
N LEU A 29 -0.82 -7.61 3.70
CA LEU A 29 -1.54 -8.90 3.65
C LEU A 29 -0.95 -9.96 4.58
N GLY A 30 0.38 -9.98 4.73
CA GLY A 30 1.10 -10.98 5.54
C GLY A 30 1.16 -12.38 4.92
N THR A 31 0.50 -12.62 3.79
CA THR A 31 0.47 -13.91 3.09
C THR A 31 0.62 -13.74 1.58
N CYS A 32 1.05 -14.80 0.90
CA CYS A 32 1.14 -14.82 -0.54
C CYS A 32 -0.24 -14.66 -1.20
N ALA A 33 -0.45 -13.55 -1.93
CA ALA A 33 -1.68 -13.29 -2.66
C ALA A 33 -2.00 -14.32 -3.77
N ARG A 34 -1.03 -15.18 -4.12
CA ARG A 34 -1.19 -16.19 -5.18
C ARG A 34 -1.54 -17.59 -4.65
N CYS A 35 -0.93 -18.04 -3.56
CA CYS A 35 -1.19 -19.36 -2.97
C CYS A 35 -1.92 -19.31 -1.62
N GLY A 36 -2.07 -18.14 -1.01
CA GLY A 36 -2.83 -17.90 0.22
C GLY A 36 -2.09 -18.28 1.52
N THR A 37 -1.19 -19.26 1.48
CA THR A 37 -0.50 -19.77 2.68
C THR A 37 1.02 -19.63 2.65
N GLY A 38 1.57 -19.16 1.52
CA GLY A 38 3.02 -19.13 1.33
C GLY A 38 3.74 -18.03 2.13
N THR A 39 4.93 -18.37 2.60
CA THR A 39 5.87 -17.49 3.29
C THR A 39 6.53 -16.54 2.30
N LEU A 40 6.54 -15.26 2.64
CA LEU A 40 7.07 -14.20 1.79
C LEU A 40 8.45 -13.75 2.27
N ALA A 41 9.43 -13.86 1.38
CA ALA A 41 10.76 -13.30 1.57
C ALA A 41 10.81 -11.90 0.94
N PHE A 42 10.88 -10.88 1.78
CA PHE A 42 11.02 -9.49 1.35
C PHE A 42 12.50 -9.13 1.23
N ARG A 43 12.87 -8.48 0.13
CA ARG A 43 14.19 -7.89 0.03
C ARG A 43 14.22 -6.62 0.87
N ASP A 44 15.25 -6.49 1.69
CA ASP A 44 15.57 -5.25 2.42
C ASP A 44 16.03 -4.20 1.40
N ALA A 45 15.07 -3.60 0.71
CA ALA A 45 15.29 -2.37 -0.01
C ALA A 45 15.05 -1.22 0.99
N PRO A 46 15.93 -0.21 1.04
CA PRO A 46 15.65 0.98 1.84
C PRO A 46 14.28 1.49 1.41
N PRO A 47 13.41 1.88 2.36
CA PRO A 47 12.06 2.32 2.04
C PRO A 47 12.20 3.42 1.00
N SER A 48 11.82 3.11 -0.25
CA SER A 48 11.62 4.13 -1.28
C SER A 48 10.70 5.13 -0.63
N ALA A 49 11.21 6.35 -0.42
CA ALA A 49 10.58 7.38 0.39
C ALA A 49 9.06 7.33 0.22
N PRO A 50 8.29 7.39 1.31
CA PRO A 50 6.85 7.20 1.26
C PRO A 50 6.30 8.02 0.11
N ALA A 51 5.66 7.35 -0.86
CA ALA A 51 4.80 8.04 -1.80
C ALA A 51 3.94 9.00 -0.97
N PRO A 52 3.75 10.27 -1.37
CA PRO A 52 2.97 11.21 -0.59
C PRO A 52 1.61 10.56 -0.39
N GLN A 53 1.44 9.97 0.79
CA GLN A 53 0.19 9.46 1.29
C GLN A 53 -0.68 10.67 1.19
N ALA A 54 -1.57 10.65 0.18
CA ALA A 54 -2.47 11.74 -0.11
C ALA A 54 -3.04 12.10 1.23
N ARG A 55 -2.64 13.28 1.73
CA ARG A 55 -3.12 13.79 3.00
C ARG A 55 -4.63 13.66 2.87
N ALA A 56 -5.22 12.76 3.64
CA ALA A 56 -6.64 12.82 3.88
C ALA A 56 -6.82 14.12 4.65
N THR A 57 -6.89 15.24 3.94
CA THR A 57 -7.62 16.41 4.38
C THR A 57 -9.08 15.97 4.40
N ALA A 58 -9.42 15.19 5.43
CA ALA A 58 -10.70 15.33 6.07
C ALA A 58 -10.69 16.73 6.69
N ASP A 59 -10.86 17.74 5.84
CA ASP A 59 -11.31 19.03 6.29
C ASP A 59 -12.57 19.30 5.50
N HIS A 60 -13.68 19.25 6.22
CA HIS A 60 -15.01 19.57 5.75
C HIS A 60 -15.14 21.08 5.47
N ASP A 61 -14.22 21.66 4.70
CA ASP A 61 -14.28 23.06 4.29
C ASP A 61 -15.03 23.19 2.97
N GLY A 62 -16.31 22.80 3.03
CA GLY A 62 -17.15 22.76 1.84
C GLY A 62 -18.41 21.95 2.06
N ALA A 63 -18.93 21.93 3.28
CA ALA A 63 -20.19 21.29 3.58
C ALA A 63 -21.32 22.22 3.08
N PRO A 64 -22.00 21.92 1.95
CA PRO A 64 -23.06 22.79 1.40
C PRO A 64 -24.24 22.96 2.37
N HIS A 65 -24.34 22.11 3.39
CA HIS A 65 -25.33 22.24 4.46
C HIS A 65 -25.10 23.44 5.39
N LEU A 66 -23.92 24.08 5.35
CA LEU A 66 -23.67 25.36 6.05
C LEU A 66 -24.16 26.57 5.26
N VAL A 67 -24.40 26.44 3.94
CA VAL A 67 -24.92 27.52 3.08
C VAL A 67 -26.43 27.73 3.26
N LEU A 68 -27.16 26.70 3.69
CA LEU A 68 -28.62 26.76 3.87
C LEU A 68 -29.05 27.28 5.26
N GLY A 69 -28.09 27.66 6.12
CA GLY A 69 -28.35 28.23 7.44
C GLY A 69 -28.84 27.19 8.44
N VAL A 70 -28.13 27.04 9.56
CA VAL A 70 -28.59 26.20 10.67
C VAL A 70 -29.75 26.91 11.38
N PRO A 71 -30.97 26.34 11.47
CA PRO A 71 -32.05 26.94 12.23
C PRO A 71 -31.69 26.88 13.71
N ARG A 72 -31.57 28.04 14.35
CA ARG A 72 -31.48 28.11 15.81
C ARG A 72 -32.88 27.95 16.40
N ARG A 73 -33.06 26.94 17.26
CA ARG A 73 -34.23 26.87 18.17
C ARG A 73 -34.02 27.81 19.34
#